data_AF-A0A2K2BET4-F1
#
_entry.id   AF-A0A2K2BET4-F1
#
_cell.length_a   1.000
_cell.length_b   1.000
_cell.length_c   1.000
_cell.angle_alpha   90.00
_cell.angle_beta   90.00
_cell.angle_gamma   90.00
#
_symmetry.space_group_name_H-M   'P 1'
#
loop_
_entity.id
_entity.type
_entity.pdbx_description
1 polymer ?
#
loop_
_entity_poly.entity_id
_entity_poly.type
_entity_poly.pdbx_seq_one_letter_code
_entity_poly.pdbx_strand_id
1 'polypeptide(L)'
;MATTCTALSVASMAGGARACLFSHLPRTLAKTNISTSIVSSKWIYSSKMGLNPLQRECAINKTVPTRKLQVRAARTESQGVSLGFRAPSFELPEPLTGKTWKLEDFEPYPALLVMFICNHCPFVKHLKKDIVKLTNFYMKKGLAVVAISSNSVATHPQDGPELMAEDAKILNYPFPYLYDELQEVARDFGAVCTPEFFLFKKDGRRPFELVYHGQYDDSRPSNNVPITGRDLSLAIDCVLSGQPVSPVQKPSVGCGVKWHPGAK
;
A
#
# COMPACT_ATOMS: atom_id res chain seq x y z
N MET A 1 28.94 38.10 -60.51
CA MET A 1 29.76 37.15 -59.72
C MET A 1 28.79 36.52 -58.73
N ALA A 2 28.19 35.34 -58.99
CA ALA A 2 28.79 34.01 -58.83
C ALA A 2 29.40 33.88 -57.41
N THR A 3 29.05 32.95 -56.51
CA THR A 3 28.67 31.54 -56.68
C THR A 3 28.24 30.95 -55.31
N THR A 4 27.35 29.95 -55.32
CA THR A 4 27.19 28.78 -54.39
C THR A 4 26.86 28.97 -52.90
N CYS A 5 25.78 28.41 -52.31
CA CYS A 5 25.19 27.05 -52.28
C CYS A 5 25.79 26.15 -51.18
N THR A 6 24.99 25.78 -50.17
CA THR A 6 24.93 24.40 -49.63
C THR A 6 23.65 24.18 -48.81
N ALA A 7 22.90 23.16 -49.21
CA ALA A 7 21.65 22.71 -48.64
C ALA A 7 21.90 21.70 -47.51
N LEU A 8 21.05 21.72 -46.47
CA LEU A 8 20.96 20.66 -45.46
C LEU A 8 19.63 19.92 -45.64
N SER A 9 19.77 18.62 -45.81
CA SER A 9 18.76 17.62 -46.13
C SER A 9 17.82 17.36 -44.94
N VAL A 10 16.52 17.29 -45.23
CA VAL A 10 15.47 16.92 -44.27
C VAL A 10 15.15 15.44 -44.47
N ALA A 11 15.42 14.60 -43.47
CA ALA A 11 15.07 13.19 -43.48
C ALA A 11 13.61 13.00 -43.05
N SER A 12 12.77 12.58 -43.99
CA SER A 12 11.41 12.09 -43.77
C SER A 12 11.44 10.57 -43.66
N MET A 13 10.96 10.00 -42.55
CA MET A 13 10.69 8.58 -42.44
C MET A 13 9.18 8.37 -42.27
N ALA A 14 8.56 7.84 -43.33
CA ALA A 14 7.16 7.42 -43.34
C ALA A 14 7.01 6.03 -42.68
N GLY A 15 6.13 5.95 -41.69
CA GLY A 15 5.75 4.72 -41.01
C GLY A 15 4.77 3.88 -41.85
N GLY A 16 5.05 2.58 -41.95
CA GLY A 16 4.25 1.60 -42.65
C GLY A 16 3.00 1.19 -41.87
N ALA A 17 1.87 1.14 -42.59
CA ALA A 17 0.64 0.53 -42.14
C ALA A 17 0.66 -0.99 -42.38
N ARG A 18 0.27 -1.78 -41.37
CA ARG A 18 -0.17 -3.16 -41.57
C ARG A 18 -1.44 -3.41 -40.78
N ALA A 19 -2.48 -3.73 -41.53
CA ALA A 19 -3.80 -4.16 -41.07
C ALA A 19 -3.74 -5.57 -40.47
N CYS A 20 -4.45 -5.79 -39.35
CA CYS A 20 -4.79 -7.12 -38.87
C CYS A 20 -6.31 -7.32 -39.00
N LEU A 21 -6.66 -8.36 -39.76
CA LEU A 21 -8.00 -8.82 -40.07
C LEU A 21 -8.64 -9.59 -38.91
N PHE A 22 -9.96 -9.47 -38.83
CA PHE A 22 -10.91 -10.21 -38.01
C PHE A 22 -10.95 -11.72 -38.33
N SER A 23 -11.23 -12.53 -37.31
CA SER A 23 -11.99 -13.83 -37.30
C SER A 23 -11.43 -14.70 -36.15
N HIS A 24 -12.14 -15.57 -35.42
CA HIS A 24 -13.54 -15.95 -35.23
C HIS A 24 -13.61 -16.66 -33.86
N LEU A 25 -14.74 -16.55 -33.16
CA LEU A 25 -15.15 -17.46 -32.07
C LEU A 25 -15.56 -18.84 -32.65
N PRO A 26 -15.54 -19.92 -31.84
CA PRO A 26 -16.84 -20.47 -31.41
C PRO A 26 -16.93 -21.02 -29.98
N ARG A 27 -18.18 -21.14 -29.54
CA ARG A 27 -18.75 -21.74 -28.31
C ARG A 27 -18.64 -23.28 -28.27
N THR A 28 -18.73 -23.85 -27.05
CA THR A 28 -19.71 -24.86 -26.53
C THR A 28 -19.07 -25.69 -25.39
N LEU A 29 -19.56 -25.67 -24.14
CA LEU A 29 -20.62 -26.50 -23.50
C LEU A 29 -20.38 -28.03 -23.52
N ALA A 30 -20.16 -28.65 -22.35
CA ALA A 30 -20.95 -29.79 -21.86
C ALA A 30 -20.51 -30.28 -20.46
N LYS A 31 -21.52 -30.58 -19.64
CA LYS A 31 -21.48 -31.28 -18.33
C LYS A 31 -21.30 -32.79 -18.53
N THR A 32 -20.81 -33.52 -17.53
CA THR A 32 -21.39 -34.82 -17.14
C THR A 32 -21.04 -35.19 -15.69
N ASN A 33 -22.06 -35.68 -14.97
CA ASN A 33 -22.03 -36.37 -13.68
C ASN A 33 -22.14 -37.88 -13.94
N ILE A 34 -21.41 -38.73 -13.21
CA ILE A 34 -21.71 -40.16 -12.94
C ILE A 34 -20.99 -40.48 -11.61
N SER A 35 -21.63 -40.65 -10.45
CA SER A 35 -22.52 -41.72 -9.95
C SER A 35 -21.82 -42.99 -9.45
N THR A 36 -22.17 -43.38 -8.20
CA THR A 36 -22.26 -44.75 -7.62
C THR A 36 -20.97 -45.57 -7.47
N SER A 37 -20.74 -46.43 -6.47
CA SER A 37 -21.44 -46.90 -5.27
C SER A 37 -20.53 -47.95 -4.59
N ILE A 38 -20.58 -48.04 -3.25
CA ILE A 38 -20.66 -49.26 -2.41
C ILE A 38 -19.73 -50.46 -2.70
N VAL A 39 -19.02 -50.99 -1.68
CA VAL A 39 -19.02 -52.39 -1.13
C VAL A 39 -18.10 -52.38 0.12
N SER A 40 -18.62 -52.40 1.36
CA SER A 40 -18.82 -53.56 2.26
C SER A 40 -17.59 -54.45 2.52
N SER A 41 -17.14 -54.57 3.78
CA SER A 41 -16.91 -55.89 4.39
C SER A 41 -16.82 -55.85 5.92
N LYS A 42 -17.55 -56.82 6.50
CA LYS A 42 -17.73 -57.21 7.90
C LYS A 42 -16.43 -57.45 8.68
N TRP A 43 -16.48 -57.19 9.98
CA TRP A 43 -15.75 -57.95 11.00
C TRP A 43 -16.71 -58.34 12.13
N ILE A 44 -16.76 -59.63 12.42
CA ILE A 44 -17.40 -60.23 13.59
C ILE A 44 -16.26 -60.81 14.43
N TYR A 45 -16.16 -60.47 15.72
CA TYR A 45 -15.57 -61.40 16.69
C TYR A 45 -16.07 -61.15 18.12
N SER A 46 -16.75 -62.19 18.61
CA SER A 46 -16.85 -62.75 19.96
C SER A 46 -16.72 -61.90 21.24
N SER A 47 -17.75 -62.10 22.07
CA SER A 47 -17.93 -61.84 23.50
C SER A 47 -16.87 -62.40 24.45
N LYS A 48 -16.58 -61.68 25.55
CA LYS A 48 -16.51 -62.24 26.92
C LYS A 48 -16.42 -61.14 28.01
N MET A 49 -17.14 -61.39 29.11
CA MET A 49 -17.18 -60.63 30.35
C MET A 49 -15.86 -60.71 31.13
N GLY A 50 -15.57 -59.71 31.98
CA GLY A 50 -14.78 -59.93 33.20
C GLY A 50 -13.98 -58.73 33.73
N LEU A 51 -14.48 -58.19 34.85
CA LEU A 51 -13.72 -57.67 36.01
C LEU A 51 -12.97 -56.32 35.90
N ASN A 52 -13.54 -55.33 36.61
CA ASN A 52 -12.90 -54.08 37.03
C ASN A 52 -11.87 -54.31 38.14
N PRO A 53 -10.69 -53.67 38.07
CA PRO A 53 -10.01 -53.16 39.24
C PRO A 53 -9.93 -51.62 39.22
N LEU A 54 -10.15 -51.04 40.39
CA LEU A 54 -10.12 -49.61 40.68
C LEU A 54 -8.81 -48.95 40.21
N GLN A 55 -8.89 -48.17 39.11
CA GLN A 55 -7.92 -47.13 38.80
C GLN A 55 -8.57 -45.77 39.04
N ARG A 56 -8.14 -45.10 40.11
CA ARG A 56 -8.38 -43.67 40.31
C ARG A 56 -7.45 -42.91 39.37
N GLU A 57 -7.92 -42.62 38.16
CA GLU A 57 -7.32 -41.58 37.33
C GLU A 57 -8.04 -40.25 37.60
N CYS A 58 -7.32 -39.33 38.24
CA CYS A 58 -7.75 -37.96 38.42
C CYS A 58 -7.67 -37.24 37.06
N ALA A 59 -8.70 -37.42 36.23
CA ALA A 59 -8.82 -36.76 34.94
C ALA A 59 -9.16 -35.27 35.15
N ILE A 60 -8.13 -34.44 35.32
CA ILE A 60 -8.27 -32.98 35.19
C ILE A 60 -8.31 -32.66 33.70
N ASN A 61 -9.46 -32.88 33.05
CA ASN A 61 -9.76 -32.33 31.74
C ASN A 61 -10.07 -30.84 31.89
N LYS A 62 -9.02 -30.03 32.06
CA LYS A 62 -9.12 -28.58 31.87
C LYS A 62 -8.76 -28.28 30.42
N THR A 63 -9.75 -28.25 29.55
CA THR A 63 -9.64 -27.55 28.27
C THR A 63 -9.40 -26.07 28.58
N VAL A 64 -8.14 -25.67 28.56
CA VAL A 64 -7.76 -24.25 28.66
C VAL A 64 -8.23 -23.59 27.36
N PRO A 65 -9.15 -22.62 27.41
CA PRO A 65 -9.53 -21.89 26.21
C PRO A 65 -8.29 -21.12 25.75
N THR A 66 -7.80 -21.42 24.55
CA THR A 66 -6.82 -20.59 23.87
C THR A 66 -7.48 -19.25 23.56
N ARG A 67 -7.37 -18.31 24.49
CA ARG A 67 -7.68 -16.90 24.23
C ARG A 67 -6.75 -16.47 23.10
N LYS A 68 -7.28 -16.37 21.88
CA LYS A 68 -6.61 -15.65 20.80
C LYS A 68 -6.28 -14.27 21.36
N LEU A 69 -4.99 -14.00 21.54
CA LEU A 69 -4.51 -12.69 21.95
C LEU A 69 -4.82 -11.74 20.79
N GLN A 70 -6.00 -11.12 20.82
CA GLN A 70 -6.33 -10.07 19.89
C GLN A 70 -5.61 -8.82 20.37
N VAL A 71 -4.35 -8.67 19.94
CA VAL A 71 -3.59 -7.43 20.14
C VAL A 71 -4.37 -6.32 19.44
N ARG A 72 -5.16 -5.58 20.22
CA ARG A 72 -5.78 -4.34 19.75
C ARG A 72 -4.63 -3.35 19.61
N ALA A 73 -4.12 -3.19 18.39
CA ALA A 73 -3.13 -2.18 18.11
C ALA A 73 -3.66 -0.84 18.63
N ALA A 74 -2.92 -0.20 19.54
CA ALA A 74 -3.23 1.12 20.03
C ALA A 74 -3.31 2.07 18.83
N ARG A 75 -4.33 2.94 18.85
CA ARG A 75 -4.46 4.01 17.85
C ARG A 75 -3.39 5.04 18.14
N THR A 76 -2.67 5.45 17.11
CA THR A 76 -1.62 6.46 17.19
C THR A 76 -2.02 7.60 16.27
N GLU A 77 -1.89 8.82 16.78
CA GLU A 77 -2.05 10.04 15.98
C GLU A 77 -0.67 10.48 15.48
N SER A 78 -0.62 11.01 14.25
CA SER A 78 0.61 11.57 13.70
C SER A 78 1.12 12.71 14.58
N GLN A 79 2.44 12.77 14.80
CA GLN A 79 3.04 13.81 15.63
C GLN A 79 3.31 15.07 14.79
N GLY A 80 3.26 16.24 15.42
CA GLY A 80 3.46 17.51 14.73
C GLY A 80 4.90 17.68 14.23
N VAL A 81 5.20 17.25 13.00
CA VAL A 81 6.40 17.68 12.28
C VAL A 81 6.21 19.14 11.85
N SER A 82 7.23 19.97 12.01
CA SER A 82 7.16 21.39 11.68
C SER A 82 6.96 21.60 10.17
N LEU A 83 6.01 22.45 9.78
CA LEU A 83 5.89 22.92 8.40
C LEU A 83 7.19 23.61 7.95
N GLY A 84 7.54 23.48 6.66
CA GLY A 84 8.82 23.91 6.11
C GLY A 84 9.96 22.90 6.31
N PHE A 85 9.70 21.77 6.98
CA PHE A 85 10.63 20.65 7.05
C PHE A 85 11.01 20.16 5.64
N ARG A 86 12.30 19.97 5.40
CA ARG A 86 12.78 19.45 4.11
C ARG A 86 12.55 17.95 4.03
N ALA A 87 12.09 17.47 2.88
CA ALA A 87 11.96 16.03 2.68
C ALA A 87 13.32 15.34 2.89
N PRO A 88 13.41 14.35 3.80
CA PRO A 88 14.58 13.51 3.94
C PRO A 88 14.88 12.76 2.65
N SER A 89 16.16 12.61 2.34
CA SER A 89 16.60 11.73 1.25
C SER A 89 16.24 10.29 1.58
N PHE A 90 15.85 9.53 0.56
CA PHE A 90 15.67 8.09 0.67
C PHE A 90 16.15 7.41 -0.61
N GLU A 91 16.53 6.14 -0.49
CA GLU A 91 16.83 5.26 -1.61
C GLU A 91 16.27 3.88 -1.26
N LEU A 92 15.09 3.55 -1.80
CA LEU A 92 14.34 2.37 -1.38
C LEU A 92 13.91 1.51 -2.58
N PRO A 93 13.91 0.16 -2.45
CA PRO A 93 13.44 -0.73 -3.49
C PRO A 93 11.90 -0.75 -3.57
N GLU A 94 11.38 -0.82 -4.80
CA GLU A 94 9.99 -1.15 -5.10
C GLU A 94 9.85 -2.66 -5.34
N PRO A 95 9.17 -3.42 -4.47
CA PRO A 95 9.06 -4.87 -4.62
C PRO A 95 8.38 -5.35 -5.92
N LEU A 96 7.43 -4.58 -6.45
CA LEU A 96 6.66 -4.97 -7.64
C LEU A 96 7.52 -4.98 -8.92
N THR A 97 8.42 -4.01 -9.06
CA THR A 97 9.21 -3.81 -10.30
C THR A 97 10.68 -4.16 -10.11
N GLY A 98 11.15 -4.22 -8.86
CA GLY A 98 12.57 -4.34 -8.52
C GLY A 98 13.36 -3.04 -8.71
N LYS A 99 12.71 -1.93 -9.13
CA LYS A 99 13.37 -0.64 -9.30
C LYS A 99 13.65 -0.01 -7.93
N THR A 100 14.86 0.53 -7.76
CA THR A 100 15.17 1.42 -6.65
C THR A 100 14.75 2.85 -7.00
N TRP A 101 14.05 3.50 -6.07
CA TRP A 101 13.58 4.88 -6.20
C TRP A 101 14.29 5.78 -5.19
N LYS A 102 14.62 6.99 -5.62
CA LYS A 102 15.21 8.01 -4.77
C LYS A 102 14.34 9.26 -4.71
N LEU A 103 14.58 10.13 -3.73
CA LEU A 103 13.90 11.43 -3.67
C LEU A 103 14.11 12.23 -4.98
N GLU A 104 15.30 12.13 -5.57
CA GLU A 104 15.68 12.83 -6.79
C GLU A 104 14.84 12.43 -8.01
N ASP A 105 14.28 11.22 -8.05
CA ASP A 105 13.40 10.78 -9.13
C ASP A 105 12.10 11.60 -9.21
N PHE A 106 11.76 12.33 -8.14
CA PHE A 106 10.58 13.16 -8.04
C PHE A 106 10.86 14.66 -8.25
N GLU A 107 12.13 15.06 -8.41
CA GLU A 107 12.56 16.46 -8.63
C GLU A 107 11.91 17.19 -9.83
N PRO A 108 11.48 16.52 -10.91
CA PRO A 108 10.76 17.20 -11.99
C PRO A 108 9.36 17.71 -11.58
N TYR A 109 8.80 17.26 -10.46
CA TYR A 109 7.43 17.57 -10.06
C TYR A 109 7.36 18.77 -9.09
N PRO A 110 6.34 19.64 -9.22
CA PRO A 110 6.13 20.77 -8.31
C PRO A 110 5.58 20.37 -6.92
N ALA A 111 5.05 19.15 -6.80
CA ALA A 111 4.49 18.63 -5.56
C ALA A 111 4.80 17.15 -5.42
N LEU A 112 5.07 16.70 -4.20
CA LEU A 112 5.32 15.29 -3.86
C LEU A 112 4.48 14.90 -2.65
N LEU A 113 3.66 13.86 -2.80
CA LEU A 113 2.96 13.21 -1.70
C LEU A 113 3.71 11.94 -1.29
N VAL A 114 4.30 11.94 -0.09
CA VAL A 114 4.87 10.77 0.55
C VAL A 114 3.85 10.20 1.52
N MET A 115 3.58 8.90 1.44
CA MET A 115 2.58 8.23 2.26
C MET A 115 3.21 7.04 2.99
N PHE A 116 3.16 7.02 4.32
CA PHE A 116 3.49 5.82 5.08
C PHE A 116 2.24 4.98 5.24
N ILE A 117 2.23 3.79 4.63
CA ILE A 117 1.08 2.88 4.59
C ILE A 117 1.52 1.44 4.91
N CYS A 118 0.56 0.53 5.03
CA CYS A 118 0.84 -0.90 5.16
C CYS A 118 -0.31 -1.76 4.63
N ASN A 119 -0.11 -3.08 4.60
CA ASN A 119 -1.07 -3.96 3.96
C ASN A 119 -2.23 -4.36 4.88
N HIS A 120 -1.96 -4.53 6.18
CA HIS A 120 -2.95 -5.09 7.12
C HIS A 120 -3.76 -4.08 7.92
N CYS A 121 -3.28 -2.84 8.09
CA CYS A 121 -3.91 -1.87 8.98
C CYS A 121 -5.36 -1.58 8.55
N PRO A 122 -6.34 -1.64 9.47
CA PRO A 122 -7.74 -1.35 9.15
C PRO A 122 -7.94 0.09 8.65
N PHE A 123 -7.17 1.06 9.15
CA PHE A 123 -7.22 2.45 8.68
C PHE A 123 -6.69 2.59 7.25
N VAL A 124 -5.64 1.87 6.89
CA VAL A 124 -5.13 1.87 5.50
C VAL A 124 -6.13 1.16 4.59
N LYS A 125 -6.59 -0.05 4.97
CA LYS A 125 -7.59 -0.82 4.21
C LYS A 125 -8.86 -0.02 3.92
N HIS A 126 -9.29 0.81 4.88
CA HIS A 126 -10.40 1.74 4.72
C HIS A 126 -10.18 2.73 3.58
N LEU A 127 -8.95 3.21 3.37
CA LEU A 127 -8.63 4.26 2.39
C LEU A 127 -8.01 3.77 1.07
N LYS A 128 -7.51 2.53 0.96
CA LYS A 128 -6.70 2.09 -0.20
C LYS A 128 -7.31 2.44 -1.57
N LYS A 129 -8.60 2.14 -1.77
CA LYS A 129 -9.29 2.40 -3.05
C LYS A 129 -9.41 3.91 -3.35
N ASP A 130 -9.68 4.70 -2.33
CA ASP A 130 -9.83 6.15 -2.45
C ASP A 130 -8.49 6.86 -2.60
N ILE A 131 -7.41 6.33 -1.99
CA ILE A 131 -6.04 6.76 -2.28
C ILE A 131 -5.74 6.55 -3.75
N VAL A 132 -5.98 5.36 -4.31
CA VAL A 132 -5.78 5.07 -5.74
C VAL A 132 -6.59 6.02 -6.63
N LYS A 133 -7.85 6.29 -6.29
CA LYS A 133 -8.70 7.21 -7.05
C LYS A 133 -8.16 8.64 -7.02
N LEU A 134 -7.80 9.14 -5.83
CA LEU A 134 -7.28 10.49 -5.63
C LEU A 134 -5.94 10.68 -6.35
N THR A 135 -5.01 9.75 -6.19
CA THR A 135 -3.66 9.87 -6.78
C THR A 135 -3.73 9.76 -8.30
N ASN A 136 -4.53 8.86 -8.87
CA ASN A 136 -4.76 8.81 -10.32
C ASN A 136 -5.26 10.14 -10.90
N PHE A 137 -6.07 10.88 -10.15
CA PHE A 137 -6.59 12.18 -10.57
C PHE A 137 -5.49 13.26 -10.51
N TYR A 138 -4.76 13.36 -9.40
CA TYR A 138 -3.78 14.41 -9.18
C TYR A 138 -2.43 14.19 -9.87
N MET A 139 -2.03 12.94 -10.11
CA MET A 139 -0.80 12.65 -10.86
C MET A 139 -0.86 13.20 -12.28
N LYS A 140 -2.04 13.19 -12.91
CA LYS A 140 -2.29 13.82 -14.23
C LYS A 140 -2.16 15.34 -14.21
N LYS A 141 -2.14 15.96 -13.03
CA LYS A 141 -2.03 17.41 -12.81
C LYS A 141 -0.65 17.82 -12.28
N GLY A 142 0.31 16.90 -12.22
CA GLY A 142 1.68 17.19 -11.79
C GLY A 142 1.99 16.88 -10.33
N LEU A 143 1.14 16.12 -9.62
CA LEU A 143 1.51 15.55 -8.32
C LEU A 143 2.39 14.30 -8.51
N ALA A 144 3.59 14.29 -7.94
CA ALA A 144 4.32 13.05 -7.69
C ALA A 144 3.77 12.36 -6.44
N VAL A 145 3.74 11.03 -6.43
CA VAL A 145 3.26 10.24 -5.30
C VAL A 145 4.19 9.07 -5.06
N VAL A 146 4.48 8.78 -3.80
CA VAL A 146 5.22 7.60 -3.36
C VAL A 146 4.60 7.07 -2.07
N ALA A 147 4.43 5.75 -1.99
CA ALA A 147 4.03 5.06 -0.78
C ALA A 147 5.22 4.30 -0.20
N ILE A 148 5.33 4.24 1.13
CA ILE A 148 6.42 3.57 1.84
C ILE A 148 5.80 2.67 2.92
N SER A 149 6.25 1.42 2.99
CA SER A 149 5.97 0.51 4.10
C SER A 149 7.25 0.32 4.91
N SER A 150 7.19 0.66 6.19
CA SER A 150 8.29 0.52 7.15
C SER A 150 7.95 -0.47 8.27
N ASN A 151 6.96 -1.35 8.08
CA ASN A 151 6.55 -2.28 9.13
C ASN A 151 7.46 -3.51 9.17
N SER A 152 7.81 -3.94 10.39
CA SER A 152 8.66 -5.09 10.63
C SER A 152 8.00 -6.39 10.20
N VAL A 153 8.57 -7.03 9.17
CA VAL A 153 8.12 -8.33 8.65
C VAL A 153 8.26 -9.48 9.65
N ALA A 154 9.17 -9.35 10.63
CA ALA A 154 9.32 -10.34 11.70
C ALA A 154 8.09 -10.43 12.60
N THR A 155 7.39 -9.31 12.80
CA THR A 155 6.17 -9.26 13.63
C THR A 155 4.89 -9.20 12.80
N HIS A 156 4.97 -8.66 11.58
CA HIS A 156 3.85 -8.48 10.66
C HIS A 156 4.25 -8.95 9.24
N PRO A 157 4.37 -10.26 8.99
CA PRO A 157 4.80 -10.79 7.69
C PRO A 157 3.95 -10.33 6.50
N GLN A 158 2.67 -10.02 6.75
CA GLN A 158 1.73 -9.41 5.79
C GLN A 158 2.23 -8.14 5.08
N ASP A 159 3.14 -7.39 5.69
CA ASP A 159 3.65 -6.12 5.19
C ASP A 159 5.00 -6.29 4.49
N GLY A 160 5.41 -7.55 4.23
CA GLY A 160 6.65 -7.84 3.53
C GLY A 160 6.59 -7.62 2.02
N PRO A 161 7.75 -7.55 1.35
CA PRO A 161 7.88 -7.17 -0.06
C PRO A 161 6.99 -7.95 -1.02
N GLU A 162 6.86 -9.27 -0.85
CA GLU A 162 6.03 -10.12 -1.71
C GLU A 162 4.56 -9.70 -1.68
N LEU A 163 4.00 -9.54 -0.47
CA LEU A 163 2.60 -9.16 -0.29
C LEU A 163 2.35 -7.69 -0.59
N MET A 164 3.36 -6.82 -0.46
CA MET A 164 3.31 -5.45 -0.95
C MET A 164 3.18 -5.41 -2.48
N ALA A 165 3.97 -6.21 -3.20
CA ALA A 165 3.89 -6.32 -4.65
C ALA A 165 2.51 -6.85 -5.09
N GLU A 166 1.99 -7.87 -4.40
CA GLU A 166 0.66 -8.41 -4.67
C GLU A 166 -0.44 -7.35 -4.43
N ASP A 167 -0.42 -6.63 -3.30
CA ASP A 167 -1.40 -5.59 -2.98
C ASP A 167 -1.37 -4.45 -4.00
N ALA A 168 -0.17 -3.99 -4.39
CA ALA A 168 0.01 -2.96 -5.42
C ALA A 168 -0.52 -3.41 -6.79
N LYS A 169 -0.30 -4.68 -7.16
CA LYS A 169 -0.80 -5.26 -8.40
C LYS A 169 -2.33 -5.40 -8.40
N ILE A 170 -2.92 -5.91 -7.31
CA ILE A 170 -4.37 -6.09 -7.20
C ILE A 170 -5.11 -4.75 -7.27
N LEU A 171 -4.58 -3.73 -6.60
CA LEU A 171 -5.21 -2.42 -6.53
C LEU A 171 -4.77 -1.48 -7.66
N ASN A 172 -3.85 -1.92 -8.52
CA ASN A 172 -3.26 -1.14 -9.60
C ASN A 172 -2.76 0.22 -9.10
N TYR A 173 -1.88 0.20 -8.10
CA TYR A 173 -1.28 1.44 -7.58
C TYR A 173 -0.60 2.22 -8.73
N PRO A 174 -0.99 3.49 -8.95
CA PRO A 174 -0.39 4.30 -10.02
C PRO A 174 0.97 4.89 -9.61
N PHE A 175 1.41 4.62 -8.38
CA PHE A 175 2.60 5.15 -7.73
C PHE A 175 3.48 4.01 -7.21
N PRO A 176 4.80 4.22 -7.05
CA PRO A 176 5.67 3.22 -6.46
C PRO A 176 5.33 2.98 -4.99
N TYR A 177 5.35 1.72 -4.58
CA TYR A 177 5.18 1.29 -3.19
C TYR A 177 6.48 0.66 -2.67
N LEU A 178 7.23 1.44 -1.90
CA LEU A 178 8.60 1.18 -1.50
C LEU A 178 8.67 0.47 -0.15
N TYR A 179 9.67 -0.39 0.01
CA TYR A 179 9.93 -1.10 1.27
C TYR A 179 11.12 -0.49 2.00
N ASP A 180 10.86 0.05 3.19
CA ASP A 180 11.86 0.63 4.10
C ASP A 180 12.23 -0.40 5.17
N GLU A 181 13.15 -1.30 4.79
CA GLU A 181 13.57 -2.44 5.62
C GLU A 181 14.25 -2.02 6.92
N LEU A 182 15.07 -0.96 6.89
CA LEU A 182 15.81 -0.50 8.08
C LEU A 182 14.97 0.43 8.97
N GLN A 183 13.83 0.88 8.47
CA GLN A 183 12.93 1.83 9.12
C GLN A 183 13.59 3.19 9.40
N GLU A 184 14.70 3.50 8.71
CA GLU A 184 15.42 4.77 8.85
C GLU A 184 14.63 5.89 8.17
N VAL A 185 14.03 5.61 7.02
CA VAL A 185 13.22 6.62 6.30
C VAL A 185 11.98 6.99 7.12
N ALA A 186 11.30 6.03 7.75
CA ALA A 186 10.23 6.35 8.69
C ALA A 186 10.69 7.21 9.88
N ARG A 187 11.88 6.96 10.44
CA ARG A 187 12.44 7.76 11.53
C ARG A 187 12.77 9.18 11.08
N ASP A 188 13.41 9.33 9.92
CA ASP A 188 13.81 10.62 9.38
C ASP A 188 12.61 11.50 9.06
N PHE A 189 11.53 10.92 8.55
CA PHE A 189 10.26 11.63 8.33
C PHE A 189 9.48 11.88 9.62
N GLY A 190 9.83 11.21 10.72
CA GLY A 190 9.06 11.24 11.97
C GLY A 190 7.70 10.52 11.87
N ALA A 191 7.58 9.55 10.95
CA ALA A 191 6.35 8.78 10.77
C ALA A 191 6.09 7.85 11.96
N VAL A 192 4.88 7.88 12.49
CA VAL A 192 4.49 7.14 13.70
C VAL A 192 3.28 6.25 13.51
N CYS A 193 2.47 6.45 12.46
CA CYS A 193 1.23 5.72 12.21
C CYS A 193 1.02 5.37 10.73
N THR A 194 0.03 4.52 10.47
CA THR A 194 -0.39 4.13 9.11
C THR A 194 -1.91 4.20 8.99
N PRO A 195 -2.47 4.94 8.02
CA PRO A 195 -1.78 5.77 7.04
C PRO A 195 -1.30 7.11 7.63
N GLU A 196 -0.23 7.66 7.08
CA GLU A 196 0.30 8.97 7.42
C GLU A 196 0.76 9.69 6.16
N PHE A 197 0.36 10.95 5.99
CA PHE A 197 0.51 11.69 4.72
C PHE A 197 1.41 12.91 4.92
N PHE A 198 2.38 13.07 4.02
CA PHE A 198 3.29 14.20 3.95
C PHE A 198 3.25 14.78 2.54
N LEU A 199 2.71 15.98 2.38
CA LEU A 199 2.66 16.68 1.11
C LEU A 199 3.72 17.78 1.12
N PHE A 200 4.62 17.69 0.16
CA PHE A 200 5.68 18.64 -0.07
C PHE A 200 5.38 19.49 -1.31
N LYS A 201 5.77 20.76 -1.23
CA LYS A 201 5.81 21.69 -2.36
C LYS A 201 7.26 21.88 -2.79
N LYS A 202 7.46 22.11 -4.09
CA LYS A 202 8.73 22.54 -4.65
C LYS A 202 8.56 23.82 -5.45
N ASP A 203 9.47 24.77 -5.26
CA ASP A 203 9.54 26.02 -6.02
C ASP A 203 10.81 26.03 -6.88
N GLY A 204 10.66 25.70 -8.17
CA GLY A 204 11.76 25.60 -9.12
C GLY A 204 12.83 24.58 -8.72
N ARG A 205 14.05 25.05 -8.47
CA ARG A 205 15.20 24.22 -8.07
C ARG A 205 15.40 24.13 -6.55
N ARG A 206 14.47 24.69 -5.76
CA ARG A 206 14.55 24.59 -4.29
C ARG A 206 14.21 23.17 -3.83
N PRO A 207 14.66 22.75 -2.63
CA PRO A 207 14.26 21.48 -2.04
C PRO A 207 12.75 21.38 -1.82
N PHE A 208 12.24 20.15 -1.70
CA PHE A 208 10.89 19.88 -1.24
C PHE A 208 10.70 20.35 0.20
N GLU A 209 9.66 21.16 0.44
CA GLU A 209 9.29 21.69 1.77
C GLU A 209 7.90 21.20 2.16
N LEU A 210 7.78 20.69 3.40
CA LEU A 210 6.54 20.15 3.93
C LEU A 210 5.51 21.26 4.11
N VAL A 211 4.37 21.13 3.44
CA VAL A 211 3.27 22.11 3.47
C VAL A 211 1.98 21.52 4.01
N TYR A 212 1.84 20.20 4.01
CA TYR A 212 0.75 19.53 4.69
C TYR A 212 1.17 18.20 5.30
N HIS A 213 0.79 18.00 6.56
CA HIS A 213 0.98 16.76 7.30
C HIS A 213 -0.23 16.51 8.18
N GLY A 214 -1.00 15.47 7.87
CA GLY A 214 -2.28 15.27 8.53
C GLY A 214 -3.12 14.18 7.90
N GLN A 215 -4.42 14.23 8.19
CA GLN A 215 -5.38 13.21 7.77
C GLN A 215 -5.67 13.22 6.27
N TYR A 216 -6.29 12.14 5.79
CA TYR A 216 -6.89 12.09 4.46
C TYR A 216 -8.20 12.90 4.40
N ASP A 217 -9.08 12.63 5.37
CA ASP A 217 -10.36 13.30 5.64
C ASP A 217 -10.86 12.94 7.06
N ASP A 218 -12.10 13.29 7.40
CA ASP A 218 -12.75 12.99 8.70
C ASP A 218 -13.24 11.53 8.84
N SER A 219 -13.16 10.71 7.79
CA SER A 219 -13.63 9.32 7.83
C SER A 219 -12.69 8.44 8.66
N ARG A 220 -13.26 7.48 9.39
CA ARG A 220 -12.51 6.48 10.16
C ARG A 220 -13.24 5.15 10.08
N PRO A 221 -12.54 4.00 10.20
CA PRO A 221 -13.18 2.68 10.22
C PRO A 221 -14.26 2.53 11.31
N SER A 222 -14.20 3.34 12.37
CA SER A 222 -15.13 3.29 13.50
C SER A 222 -16.21 4.37 13.46
N ASN A 223 -16.28 5.21 12.43
CA ASN A 223 -17.33 6.21 12.29
C ASN A 223 -18.13 5.98 11.00
N ASN A 224 -19.30 6.60 10.91
CA ASN A 224 -20.19 6.51 9.74
C ASN A 224 -19.98 7.69 8.78
N VAL A 225 -18.80 8.33 8.80
CA VAL A 225 -18.49 9.45 7.91
C VAL A 225 -18.00 8.88 6.57
N PRO A 226 -18.60 9.26 5.43
CA PRO A 226 -18.14 8.82 4.12
C PRO A 226 -16.70 9.25 3.82
N ILE A 227 -15.97 8.44 3.06
CA ILE A 227 -14.65 8.80 2.54
C ILE A 227 -14.83 9.86 1.44
N THR A 228 -14.11 10.97 1.57
CA THR A 228 -14.16 12.12 0.66
C THR A 228 -12.79 12.58 0.19
N GLY A 229 -11.73 12.33 0.97
CA GLY A 229 -10.39 12.86 0.73
C GLY A 229 -10.31 14.38 0.80
N ARG A 230 -11.28 15.04 1.44
CA ARG A 230 -11.45 16.50 1.40
C ARG A 230 -10.21 17.25 1.83
N ASP A 231 -9.66 16.94 3.00
CA ASP A 231 -8.54 17.68 3.60
C ASP A 231 -7.29 17.56 2.71
N LEU A 232 -6.94 16.34 2.32
CA LEU A 232 -5.78 16.09 1.46
C LEU A 232 -5.96 16.67 0.05
N SER A 233 -7.16 16.55 -0.54
CA SER A 233 -7.46 17.11 -1.87
C SER A 233 -7.32 18.64 -1.86
N LEU A 234 -7.87 19.31 -0.85
CA LEU A 234 -7.75 20.76 -0.69
C LEU A 234 -6.28 21.19 -0.56
N ALA A 235 -5.48 20.47 0.23
CA ALA A 235 -4.05 20.76 0.34
C ALA A 235 -3.33 20.59 -1.00
N ILE A 236 -3.59 19.52 -1.74
CA ILE A 236 -3.01 19.29 -3.06
C ILE A 236 -3.43 20.37 -4.06
N ASP A 237 -4.72 20.73 -4.09
CA ASP A 237 -5.23 21.80 -4.96
C ASP A 237 -4.53 23.14 -4.65
N CYS A 238 -4.35 23.49 -3.37
CA CYS A 238 -3.61 24.68 -2.97
C CYS A 238 -2.17 24.66 -3.49
N VAL A 239 -1.45 23.55 -3.29
CA VAL A 239 -0.06 23.42 -3.75
C VAL A 239 0.05 23.55 -5.27
N LEU A 240 -0.77 22.81 -6.02
CA LEU A 240 -0.72 22.79 -7.48
C LEU A 240 -1.21 24.11 -8.11
N SER A 241 -2.05 24.88 -7.42
CA SER A 241 -2.49 26.22 -7.85
C SER A 241 -1.63 27.37 -7.32
N GLY A 242 -0.57 27.07 -6.57
CA GLY A 242 0.32 28.06 -5.97
C GLY A 242 -0.29 28.85 -4.80
N GLN A 243 -1.42 28.41 -4.27
CA GLN A 243 -2.09 29.01 -3.11
C GLN A 243 -1.47 28.51 -1.79
N PRO A 244 -1.55 29.29 -0.71
CA PRO A 244 -1.11 28.84 0.61
C PRO A 244 -2.00 27.71 1.13
N VAL A 245 -1.39 26.71 1.76
CA VAL A 245 -2.11 25.64 2.48
C VAL A 245 -2.46 26.13 3.89
N SER A 246 -3.64 25.75 4.39
CA SER A 246 -4.05 26.06 5.76
C SER A 246 -3.03 25.55 6.79
N PRO A 247 -2.62 26.38 7.77
CA PRO A 247 -1.78 25.92 8.88
C PRO A 247 -2.55 25.05 9.88
N VAL A 248 -3.89 25.10 9.85
CA VAL A 248 -4.75 24.23 10.67
C VAL A 248 -4.91 22.91 9.95
N GLN A 249 -4.25 21.87 10.48
CA GLN A 249 -4.20 20.53 9.90
C GLN A 249 -4.52 19.52 11.01
N LYS A 250 -5.47 18.62 10.76
CA LYS A 250 -5.81 17.56 11.71
C LYS A 250 -4.84 16.39 11.54
N PRO A 251 -4.33 15.78 12.62
CA PRO A 251 -3.39 14.67 12.52
C PRO A 251 -4.04 13.46 11.85
N SER A 252 -3.21 12.68 11.15
CA SER A 252 -3.59 11.34 10.72
C SER A 252 -3.82 10.44 11.94
N VAL A 253 -4.68 9.44 11.80
CA VAL A 253 -4.94 8.45 12.85
C VAL A 253 -4.87 7.07 12.26
N GLY A 254 -4.05 6.22 12.87
CA GLY A 254 -3.77 4.91 12.33
C GLY A 254 -3.31 3.90 13.37
N CYS A 255 -2.93 2.72 12.90
CA CYS A 255 -2.12 1.83 13.71
C CYS A 255 -0.69 2.37 13.75
N GLY A 256 -0.05 2.33 14.92
CA GLY A 256 1.37 2.70 15.02
C GLY A 256 2.26 1.86 14.11
N VAL A 257 3.32 2.47 13.57
CA VAL A 257 4.39 1.80 12.79
C VAL A 257 4.94 0.62 13.58
N LYS A 258 5.19 -0.51 12.90
CA LYS A 258 5.64 -1.76 13.52
C LYS A 258 7.17 -1.78 13.56
N TRP A 259 7.76 -1.11 14.54
CA TRP A 259 9.21 -1.09 14.72
C TRP A 259 9.80 -2.49 14.92
N HIS A 260 11.03 -2.72 14.44
CA HIS A 260 11.73 -3.98 14.65
C HIS A 260 11.89 -4.28 16.15
N PRO A 261 11.81 -5.56 16.56
CA PRO A 261 12.14 -5.95 17.92
C PRO A 261 13.54 -5.45 18.31
N GLY A 262 13.63 -4.73 19.43
CA GLY A 262 14.90 -4.18 19.91
C GLY A 262 15.34 -2.87 19.25
N ALA A 263 14.58 -2.33 18.28
CA ALA A 263 14.77 -0.97 17.83
C ALA A 263 14.41 0.00 18.97
N LYS A 264 15.32 0.93 19.27
CA LYS A 264 15.09 2.02 20.22
C LYS A 264 14.61 3.26 19.49
#